data_AF-A0A533WG11-F1
#
_entry.id   AF-A0A533WG11-F1
#
_cell.length_a   1.000
_cell.length_b   1.000
_cell.length_c   1.000
_cell.angle_alpha   90.00
_cell.angle_beta   90.00
_cell.angle_gamma   90.00
#
_symmetry.space_group_name_H-M   'P 1'
#
loop_
_entity.id
_entity.type
_entity.pdbx_description
1 polymer ?
#
loop_
_entity_poly.entity_id
_entity_poly.type
_entity_poly.pdbx_seq_one_letter_code
_entity_poly.pdbx_strand_id
1 'polypeptide(L)'
;MSSGKRRFKIELEDAEGSKYNLSLEGNVSKDKILKIVEFMDLLNIEPNGNDAGEMHNNTSPASVGDRIWSLVESKFPYGGFTSTDILELYEDQYNEPIKLSIISTYLSRYSERGRLARNRQGKEWIYKAARQQQVQASPSAALDLRP
;
A
#
# COMPACT_ATOMS: atom_id res chain seq x y z
N MET A 1 -30.11 13.66 32.91
CA MET A 1 -29.48 12.37 32.51
C MET A 1 -28.14 12.70 31.87
N SER A 2 -27.03 12.38 32.53
CA SER A 2 -25.69 12.67 32.01
C SER A 2 -25.38 11.68 30.89
N SER A 3 -25.59 12.07 29.63
CA SER A 3 -25.17 11.26 28.48
C SER A 3 -23.65 11.18 28.52
N GLY A 4 -23.12 10.05 29.00
CA GLY A 4 -21.69 9.79 29.12
C GLY A 4 -20.99 10.13 27.82
N LYS A 5 -20.08 11.11 27.86
CA LYS A 5 -19.29 11.51 26.70
C LYS A 5 -18.42 10.33 26.31
N ARG A 6 -18.72 9.72 25.17
CA ARG A 6 -17.90 8.62 24.63
C ARG A 6 -16.56 9.20 24.22
N ARG A 7 -15.47 8.60 24.72
CA ARG A 7 -14.10 8.94 24.35
C ARG A 7 -13.45 7.75 23.67
N PHE A 8 -12.91 7.97 22.47
CA PHE A 8 -12.12 7.01 21.72
C PHE A 8 -10.68 7.49 21.69
N LYS A 9 -9.73 6.60 22.01
CA LYS A 9 -8.30 6.87 21.89
C LYS A 9 -7.71 5.88 20.89
N ILE A 10 -6.87 6.37 20.00
CA ILE A 10 -6.14 5.57 19.02
C ILE A 10 -4.69 5.97 19.15
N GLU A 11 -3.84 5.00 19.48
CA GLU A 11 -2.39 5.15 19.48
C GLU A 11 -1.87 4.45 18.22
N LEU A 12 -1.00 5.15 17.50
CA LEU A 12 -0.59 4.82 16.16
C LEU A 12 0.93 4.95 16.09
N GLU A 13 1.59 4.02 15.43
CA GLU A 13 3.04 4.06 15.21
C GLU A 13 3.31 3.76 13.73
N ASP A 14 4.04 4.64 13.05
CA ASP A 14 4.44 4.42 11.66
C ASP A 14 5.68 3.50 11.56
N ALA A 15 6.01 3.07 10.34
CA ALA A 15 7.17 2.23 10.08
C ALA A 15 8.52 2.94 10.29
N GLU A 16 8.52 4.27 10.49
CA GLU A 16 9.69 5.11 10.78
C GLU A 16 9.86 5.33 12.31
N GLY A 17 8.94 4.80 13.13
CA GLY A 17 8.96 4.88 14.59
C GLY A 17 8.28 6.12 15.18
N SER A 18 7.57 6.92 14.37
CA SER A 18 6.81 8.07 14.84
C SER A 18 5.52 7.64 15.51
N LYS A 19 5.29 8.14 16.73
CA LYS A 19 4.09 7.85 17.52
C LYS A 19 3.06 8.96 17.41
N TYR A 20 1.84 8.61 17.04
CA TYR A 20 0.70 9.51 16.97
C TYR A 20 -0.36 9.11 17.99
N ASN A 21 -0.90 10.10 18.71
CA ASN A 21 -2.00 9.90 19.64
C ASN A 21 -3.24 10.68 19.17
N LEU A 22 -4.33 9.98 18.93
CA LEU A 22 -5.60 10.59 18.53
C LEU A 22 -6.65 10.33 19.60
N SER A 23 -7.24 11.40 20.14
CA SER A 23 -8.34 11.33 21.10
C SER A 23 -9.57 12.02 20.53
N LEU A 24 -10.70 11.29 20.43
CA LEU A 24 -12.00 11.84 20.07
C LEU A 24 -12.93 11.78 21.28
N GLU A 25 -13.58 12.89 21.62
CA GLU A 25 -14.60 12.96 22.68
C GLU A 25 -15.92 13.47 22.11
N GLY A 26 -17.03 12.86 22.53
CA GLY A 26 -18.39 13.28 22.18
C GLY A 26 -19.14 12.26 21.34
N ASN A 27 -20.04 12.72 20.46
CA ASN A 27 -20.81 11.81 19.61
C ASN A 27 -19.97 11.36 18.40
N VAL A 28 -19.28 10.23 18.56
CA VAL A 28 -18.56 9.55 17.48
C VAL A 28 -19.56 8.69 16.68
N SER A 29 -19.65 8.96 15.38
CA SER A 29 -20.48 8.24 14.42
C SER A 29 -19.61 7.43 13.46
N LYS A 30 -20.20 6.45 12.77
CA LYS A 30 -19.51 5.61 11.77
C LYS A 30 -18.80 6.44 10.69
N ASP A 31 -19.41 7.53 10.23
CA ASP A 31 -18.82 8.47 9.26
C ASP A 31 -17.52 9.11 9.77
N LYS A 32 -17.48 9.49 11.06
CA LYS A 32 -16.26 10.06 11.68
C LYS A 32 -15.14 9.03 11.79
N ILE A 33 -15.49 7.76 11.99
CA ILE A 33 -14.51 6.66 12.04
C ILE A 33 -13.92 6.43 10.65
N LEU A 34 -14.76 6.46 9.60
CA LEU A 34 -14.30 6.28 8.22
C LEU A 34 -13.25 7.34 7.82
N LYS A 35 -13.48 8.60 8.20
CA LYS A 35 -12.53 9.71 7.96
C LYS A 35 -11.20 9.53 8.68
N ILE A 36 -11.17 8.82 9.81
CA ILE A 36 -9.92 8.51 10.50
C ILE A 36 -9.16 7.43 9.74
N VAL A 37 -9.85 6.42 9.20
CA VAL A 37 -9.22 5.39 8.36
C VAL A 37 -8.62 6.02 7.10
N GLU A 38 -9.36 6.93 6.45
CA GLU A 38 -8.84 7.72 5.33
C GLU A 38 -7.61 8.55 5.75
N PHE A 39 -7.63 9.15 6.93
CA PHE A 39 -6.50 9.91 7.47
C PHE A 39 -5.29 9.03 7.81
N MET A 40 -5.50 7.83 8.33
CA MET A 40 -4.44 6.85 8.59
C MET A 40 -3.79 6.35 7.30
N ASP A 41 -4.58 6.16 6.24
CA ASP A 41 -4.09 5.83 4.90
C ASP A 41 -3.22 6.96 4.34
N LEU A 42 -3.66 8.23 4.49
CA LEU A 42 -2.88 9.40 4.12
C LEU A 42 -1.53 9.49 4.87
N LEU A 43 -1.52 9.10 6.15
CA LEU A 43 -0.31 9.07 6.98
C LEU A 43 0.53 7.79 6.81
N ASN A 44 0.10 6.83 5.97
CA ASN A 44 0.80 5.56 5.73
C ASN A 44 1.09 4.78 7.04
N ILE A 45 0.17 4.86 8.01
CA ILE A 45 0.26 4.11 9.27
C ILE A 45 -0.29 2.72 9.01
N GLU A 46 0.60 1.74 8.84
CA GLU A 46 0.20 0.33 8.82
C GLU A 46 -0.22 -0.08 10.24
N PRO A 47 -1.35 -0.77 10.44
CA PRO A 47 -1.69 -1.31 11.75
C PRO A 47 -0.63 -2.36 12.11
N ASN A 48 0.35 -1.97 12.92
CA ASN A 48 1.25 -2.93 13.56
C ASN A 48 0.37 -3.86 14.40
N GLY A 49 0.32 -5.13 13.97
CA GLY A 49 -0.67 -6.14 14.34
C GLY A 49 -0.55 -6.67 15.77
N ASN A 50 -0.53 -5.78 16.77
CA ASN A 50 -0.29 -6.16 18.15
C ASN A 50 -1.43 -5.77 19.10
N ASP A 51 -2.25 -4.75 18.77
CA ASP A 51 -3.26 -4.24 19.70
C ASP A 51 -4.54 -3.70 19.01
N ALA A 52 -4.91 -4.27 17.87
CA ALA A 52 -6.25 -4.08 17.31
C ALA A 52 -7.14 -5.23 17.77
N GLY A 53 -7.62 -5.14 19.02
CA GLY A 53 -8.74 -5.96 19.48
C GLY A 53 -9.88 -5.92 18.47
N GLU A 54 -10.12 -7.07 17.84
CA GLU A 54 -11.39 -7.46 17.24
C GLU A 54 -12.02 -6.48 16.22
N MET A 55 -11.35 -6.24 15.09
CA MET A 55 -12.08 -5.90 13.87
C MET A 55 -11.60 -6.70 12.65
N HIS A 56 -11.42 -8.00 12.86
CA HIS A 56 -11.36 -8.98 11.77
C HIS A 56 -12.81 -9.41 11.44
N ASN A 57 -13.55 -8.54 10.76
CA ASN A 57 -14.76 -8.97 10.05
C ASN A 57 -14.41 -9.07 8.56
N ASN A 58 -14.36 -10.31 8.11
CA ASN A 58 -14.35 -10.79 6.73
C ASN A 58 -14.80 -9.75 5.68
N THR A 59 -13.96 -9.57 4.65
CA THR A 59 -14.16 -8.71 3.46
C THR A 59 -13.98 -7.22 3.72
N SER A 60 -12.77 -6.81 4.08
CA SER A 60 -12.35 -5.43 3.86
C SER A 60 -12.40 -5.15 2.35
N PRO A 61 -13.01 -4.04 1.89
CA PRO A 61 -12.79 -3.59 0.52
C PRO A 61 -11.28 -3.45 0.32
N ALA A 62 -10.74 -4.11 -0.71
CA ALA A 62 -9.31 -4.02 -1.02
C ALA A 62 -8.88 -2.54 -0.98
N SER A 63 -7.81 -2.25 -0.25
CA SER A 63 -7.31 -0.87 -0.09
C SER A 63 -6.99 -0.28 -1.47
N VAL A 64 -6.88 1.05 -1.56
CA VAL A 64 -6.48 1.70 -2.83
C VAL A 64 -5.15 1.12 -3.32
N GLY A 65 -4.20 0.90 -2.42
CA GLY A 65 -2.94 0.22 -2.72
C GLY A 65 -3.15 -1.18 -3.30
N ASP A 66 -3.96 -2.03 -2.66
CA ASP A 66 -4.21 -3.40 -3.12
C ASP A 66 -4.88 -3.44 -4.49
N ARG A 67 -5.83 -2.53 -4.74
CA ARG A 67 -6.49 -2.37 -6.04
C ARG A 67 -5.50 -1.97 -7.12
N ILE A 68 -4.65 -0.98 -6.85
CA ILE A 68 -3.57 -0.54 -7.75
C ILE A 68 -2.62 -1.71 -8.04
N TRP A 69 -2.21 -2.44 -7.01
CA TRP A 69 -1.30 -3.58 -7.18
C TRP A 69 -1.92 -4.70 -8.02
N SER A 70 -3.21 -4.99 -7.80
CA SER A 70 -3.96 -5.98 -8.59
C SER A 70 -4.02 -5.63 -10.08
N LEU A 71 -4.14 -4.34 -10.41
CA LEU A 71 -4.07 -3.86 -11.79
C LEU A 71 -2.69 -4.09 -12.41
N VAL A 72 -1.64 -3.80 -11.65
CA VAL A 72 -0.26 -4.02 -12.09
C VAL A 72 0.00 -5.49 -12.40
N GLU A 73 -0.35 -6.40 -11.49
CA GLU A 73 -0.12 -7.83 -11.68
C GLU A 73 -0.96 -8.41 -12.83
N SER A 74 -2.20 -7.96 -12.98
CA SER A 74 -3.12 -8.51 -13.98
C SER A 74 -2.87 -7.97 -15.39
N LYS A 75 -2.53 -6.67 -15.54
CA LYS A 75 -2.39 -6.01 -16.85
C LYS A 75 -0.95 -5.84 -17.30
N PHE A 76 0.01 -5.77 -16.38
CA PHE A 76 1.42 -5.51 -16.69
C PHE A 76 2.40 -6.54 -16.11
N PRO A 77 2.20 -7.85 -16.31
CA PRO A 77 3.10 -8.88 -15.77
C PRO A 77 4.52 -8.82 -16.37
N TYR A 78 4.64 -8.35 -17.63
CA TYR A 78 5.91 -8.28 -18.36
C TYR A 78 6.16 -6.91 -19.03
N GLY A 79 5.15 -6.04 -19.03
CA GLY A 79 5.17 -4.74 -19.70
C GLY A 79 5.63 -3.61 -18.80
N GLY A 80 6.09 -2.51 -19.41
CA GLY A 80 6.24 -1.24 -18.70
C GLY A 80 4.93 -0.47 -18.71
N PHE A 81 4.68 0.33 -17.68
CA PHE A 81 3.50 1.16 -17.54
C PHE A 81 3.83 2.47 -16.85
N THR A 82 2.96 3.46 -17.02
CA THR A 82 3.04 4.78 -16.41
C THR A 82 1.98 4.92 -15.32
N SER A 83 2.05 6.00 -14.54
CA SER A 83 0.99 6.35 -13.62
C SER A 83 -0.35 6.64 -14.31
N THR A 84 -0.30 7.13 -15.56
CA THR A 84 -1.50 7.44 -16.36
C THR A 84 -2.19 6.16 -16.82
N ASP A 85 -1.44 5.15 -17.25
CA ASP A 85 -2.00 3.85 -17.65
C ASP A 85 -2.80 3.21 -16.49
N ILE A 86 -2.25 3.27 -15.27
CA ILE A 86 -2.91 2.73 -14.08
C ILE A 86 -4.11 3.56 -13.66
N LEU A 87 -4.05 4.88 -13.82
CA LEU A 87 -5.19 5.77 -13.55
C LEU A 87 -6.39 5.40 -14.43
N GLU A 88 -6.18 5.29 -15.75
CA GLU A 88 -7.25 4.94 -16.69
C GLU A 88 -7.85 3.57 -16.37
N LEU A 89 -7.00 2.56 -16.11
CA LEU A 89 -7.46 1.22 -15.74
C LEU A 89 -8.21 1.18 -14.41
N TYR A 90 -7.82 2.02 -13.45
CA TYR A 90 -8.49 2.11 -12.16
C TYR A 90 -9.90 2.70 -12.32
N GLU A 91 -10.01 3.80 -13.05
CA GLU A 91 -11.30 4.46 -13.30
C GLU A 91 -12.23 3.57 -14.12
N ASP A 92 -11.70 2.83 -15.12
CA ASP A 92 -12.48 1.88 -15.91
C ASP A 92 -12.97 0.67 -15.09
N GLN A 93 -12.09 0.08 -14.27
CA GLN A 93 -12.41 -1.14 -13.54
C GLN A 93 -13.29 -0.89 -12.30
N TYR A 94 -13.07 0.20 -11.58
CA TYR A 94 -13.76 0.48 -10.32
C TYR A 94 -14.82 1.59 -10.45
N ASN A 95 -14.92 2.24 -11.61
CA ASN A 95 -15.86 3.33 -11.88
C ASN A 95 -15.80 4.44 -10.81
N GLU A 96 -14.58 4.71 -10.31
CA GLU A 96 -14.29 5.61 -9.20
C GLU A 96 -13.16 6.56 -9.61
N PRO A 97 -13.39 7.88 -9.64
CA PRO A 97 -12.37 8.84 -10.03
C PRO A 97 -11.28 8.96 -8.97
N ILE A 98 -10.01 8.97 -9.40
CA ILE A 98 -8.86 9.06 -8.50
C ILE A 98 -7.82 10.04 -9.03
N LYS A 99 -7.11 10.74 -8.15
CA LYS A 99 -6.06 11.67 -8.58
C LYS A 99 -4.82 10.92 -9.02
N LEU A 100 -4.23 11.32 -10.16
CA LEU A 100 -2.95 10.80 -10.65
C LEU A 100 -1.83 10.84 -9.60
N SER A 101 -1.84 11.86 -8.71
CA SER A 101 -0.86 11.99 -7.63
C SER A 101 -0.94 10.85 -6.62
N ILE A 102 -2.14 10.31 -6.35
CA ILE A 102 -2.32 9.17 -5.46
C ILE A 102 -1.72 7.92 -6.09
N ILE A 103 -2.06 7.63 -7.36
CA ILE A 103 -1.46 6.53 -8.13
C ILE A 103 0.07 6.64 -8.12
N SER A 104 0.61 7.83 -8.45
CA SER A 104 2.05 8.08 -8.49
C SER A 104 2.73 7.83 -7.13
N THR A 105 2.08 8.22 -6.03
CA THR A 105 2.57 7.98 -4.67
C THR A 105 2.67 6.49 -4.38
N TYR A 106 1.63 5.72 -4.69
CA TYR A 106 1.64 4.26 -4.52
C TYR A 106 2.68 3.56 -5.38
N LEU A 107 2.82 3.95 -6.66
CA LEU A 107 3.85 3.39 -7.54
C LEU A 107 5.28 3.73 -7.09
N SER A 108 5.51 4.94 -6.58
CA SER A 108 6.81 5.30 -5.97
C SER A 108 7.13 4.42 -4.77
N ARG A 109 6.17 4.25 -3.85
CA ARG A 109 6.32 3.39 -2.67
C ARG A 109 6.58 1.93 -3.06
N TYR A 110 5.91 1.41 -4.08
CA TYR A 110 6.19 0.07 -4.58
C TYR A 110 7.58 -0.04 -5.19
N SER A 111 8.09 1.02 -5.80
CA SER A 111 9.46 1.04 -6.28
C SER A 111 10.48 1.11 -5.15
N GLU A 112 10.24 1.93 -4.12
CA GLU A 112 11.08 2.04 -2.92
C GLU A 112 11.16 0.72 -2.14
N ARG A 113 10.05 -0.03 -2.09
CA ARG A 113 9.98 -1.37 -1.49
C ARG A 113 10.52 -2.49 -2.39
N GLY A 114 11.06 -2.16 -3.57
CA GLY A 114 11.65 -3.12 -4.51
C GLY A 114 10.65 -4.00 -5.25
N ARG A 115 9.34 -3.72 -5.17
CA ARG A 115 8.29 -4.43 -5.91
C ARG A 115 8.23 -3.99 -7.38
N LEU A 116 8.59 -2.73 -7.65
CA LEU A 116 8.67 -2.17 -9.00
C LEU A 116 10.07 -1.63 -9.31
N ALA A 117 10.56 -1.91 -10.50
CA ALA A 117 11.65 -1.15 -11.08
C ALA A 117 11.07 0.10 -11.77
N ARG A 118 11.71 1.26 -11.60
CA ARG A 118 11.34 2.49 -12.32
C ARG A 118 12.51 3.01 -13.13
N ASN A 119 12.23 3.46 -14.35
CA ASN A 119 13.19 4.17 -15.19
C ASN A 119 12.58 5.51 -15.63
N ARG A 120 13.39 6.56 -15.67
CA ARG A 120 12.96 7.88 -16.11
C ARG A 120 13.05 7.97 -17.63
N GLN A 121 11.91 8.12 -18.30
CA GLN A 121 11.86 8.36 -19.74
C GLN A 121 11.32 9.77 -19.98
N GLY A 122 12.22 10.70 -20.31
CA GLY A 122 11.87 12.11 -20.49
C GLY A 122 11.32 12.74 -19.20
N LYS A 123 10.02 13.10 -19.21
CA LYS A 123 9.34 13.75 -18.08
C LYS A 123 8.55 12.77 -17.20
N GLU A 124 8.44 11.51 -17.58
CA GLU A 124 7.60 10.52 -16.91
C GLU A 124 8.42 9.34 -16.38
N TRP A 125 7.87 8.66 -15.38
CA TRP A 125 8.41 7.42 -14.85
C TRP A 125 7.72 6.24 -15.52
N ILE A 126 8.52 5.33 -16.06
CA ILE A 126 8.07 4.02 -16.53
C ILE A 126 8.38 3.00 -15.45
N TYR A 127 7.34 2.36 -14.96
CA TYR A 127 7.39 1.30 -13.97
C TYR A 127 7.34 -0.06 -14.66
N LYS A 128 8.00 -1.06 -14.06
CA LYS A 128 7.97 -2.46 -14.46
C LYS A 128 7.95 -3.33 -13.21
N ALA A 129 7.18 -4.42 -13.23
CA ALA A 129 7.21 -5.39 -12.14
C ALA A 129 8.63 -5.92 -11.92
N ALA A 130 9.15 -5.78 -10.70
CA ALA A 130 10.45 -6.36 -10.36
C ALA A 130 10.23 -7.87 -10.20
N ARG A 131 10.73 -8.65 -11.15
CA ARG A 131 10.77 -10.11 -10.98
C ARG A 131 11.63 -10.36 -9.75
N GLN A 132 11.12 -11.07 -8.75
CA GLN A 132 11.97 -11.66 -7.72
C GLN A 132 12.98 -12.53 -8.47
N GLN A 133 14.23 -12.07 -8.57
CA GLN A 133 15.32 -12.93 -8.97
C GLN A 133 15.42 -13.99 -7.88
N GLN A 134 14.83 -15.16 -8.12
CA GLN A 134 15.31 -16.36 -7.46
C GLN A 134 16.80 -16.42 -7.79
N VAL A 135 17.62 -16.15 -6.78
CA VAL A 135 19.06 -16.35 -6.85
C VAL A 135 19.25 -17.85 -7.06
N GLN A 136 19.34 -18.29 -8.32
CA GLN A 136 19.90 -19.59 -8.66
C GLN A 136 21.38 -19.52 -8.32
N ALA A 137 21.71 -19.89 -7.09
CA ALA A 137 23.06 -20.30 -6.76
C ALA A 137 23.32 -21.63 -7.49
N SER A 138 23.93 -21.56 -8.66
CA SER A 138 24.56 -22.69 -9.31
C SER A 138 25.94 -22.88 -8.66
N PRO A 139 26.22 -23.97 -7.92
CA PRO A 139 27.60 -24.36 -7.67
C PRO A 139 28.07 -25.14 -8.90
N SER A 140 28.65 -24.43 -9.86
CA SER A 140 29.43 -25.07 -10.92
C SER A 140 30.92 -24.93 -10.58
N ALA A 141 31.65 -26.03 -10.72
CA ALA A 141 33.09 -26.20 -10.65
C ALA A 141 33.75 -26.35 -9.25
N ALA A 142 33.77 -27.60 -8.78
CA ALA A 142 34.95 -28.16 -8.10
C ALA A 142 35.15 -29.60 -8.59
N LEU A 143 35.63 -29.72 -9.83
CA LEU A 143 36.46 -30.85 -10.27
C LEU A 143 37.92 -30.46 -9.98
N ASP A 144 38.78 -31.46 -9.78
CA ASP A 144 40.18 -31.42 -9.34
C ASP A 144 40.37 -31.32 -7.81
N LEU A 145 40.97 -32.29 -7.09
CA LEU A 145 41.92 -33.33 -7.45
C LEU A 145 41.73 -34.58 -6.57
N ARG A 146 41.80 -35.75 -7.20
CA ARG A 146 42.32 -37.00 -6.61
C ARG A 146 43.84 -37.03 -6.85
N PRO A 147 44.64 -37.63 -5.96
CA PRO A 147 44.72 -39.10 -5.83
C PRO A 147 44.28 -39.64 -4.47
#